data_AF-A0A9D8JNR4-F1
#
_entry.id   AF-A0A9D8JNR4-F1
#
_cell.length_a   1.000
_cell.length_b   1.000
_cell.length_c   1.000
_cell.angle_alpha   90.00
_cell.angle_beta   90.00
_cell.angle_gamma   90.00
#
_symmetry.space_group_name_H-M   'P 1'
#
loop_
_entity.id
_entity.type
_entity.pdbx_description
1 polymer ?
#
loop_
_entity_poly.entity_id
_entity_poly.type
_entity_poly.pdbx_seq_one_letter_code
_entity_poly.pdbx_strand_id
1 'polypeptide(L)'
;MSFKDYLGFEDSLLPRLASGFGGGVGRKGSLCGAFTAAIMAIGMKMGRTDPKDRKTLLMVYEKCQQFWEKFEKEFGSRNCYDLIGLHLDDPEENKKWAETGGREKCTAIVEKTAGMLCEFLGEIK
;
A
#
# COMPACT_ATOMS: atom_id res chain seq x y z
N MET A 1 -9.00 14.73 -2.92
CA MET A 1 -8.59 14.30 -4.27
C MET A 1 -8.08 12.87 -4.15
N SER A 2 -8.63 11.92 -4.90
CA SER A 2 -8.15 10.54 -4.84
C SER A 2 -6.81 10.41 -5.58
N PHE A 3 -5.99 9.40 -5.27
CA PHE A 3 -4.74 9.16 -6.02
C PHE A 3 -4.98 8.93 -7.51
N LYS A 4 -6.16 8.40 -7.87
CA LYS A 4 -6.57 8.26 -9.26
C LYS A 4 -6.64 9.60 -9.98
N ASP A 5 -7.23 10.61 -9.34
CA ASP A 5 -7.34 11.97 -9.91
C ASP A 5 -5.97 12.65 -9.98
N TYR A 6 -5.14 12.45 -8.94
CA TYR A 6 -3.77 12.99 -8.90
C TYR A 6 -2.86 12.38 -9.98
N LEU A 7 -3.06 11.11 -10.29
CA LEU A 7 -2.23 10.37 -11.25
C LEU A 7 -2.84 10.29 -12.67
N GLY A 8 -4.06 10.80 -12.88
CA GLY A 8 -4.70 10.90 -14.19
C GLY A 8 -5.19 9.57 -14.79
N PHE A 9 -5.67 8.62 -13.98
CA PHE A 9 -6.13 7.30 -14.46
C PHE A 9 -7.64 7.16 -14.60
N GLU A 10 -8.08 6.28 -15.53
CA GLU A 10 -9.49 5.89 -15.70
C GLU A 10 -10.08 5.17 -14.48
N ASP A 11 -11.40 5.29 -14.31
CA ASP A 11 -12.18 4.89 -13.13
C ASP A 11 -11.99 3.44 -12.67
N SER A 12 -11.80 2.50 -13.59
CA SER A 12 -11.80 1.08 -13.25
C SER A 12 -10.41 0.43 -13.22
N LEU A 13 -9.38 1.04 -13.81
CA LEU A 13 -8.07 0.39 -13.96
C LEU A 13 -7.42 0.13 -12.59
N LEU A 14 -7.33 1.17 -11.75
CA LEU A 14 -6.64 1.06 -10.46
C LEU A 14 -7.33 0.09 -9.50
N PRO A 15 -8.68 0.13 -9.31
CA PRO A 15 -9.36 -0.87 -8.50
C PRO A 15 -9.15 -2.30 -9.02
N ARG A 16 -9.18 -2.52 -10.34
CA ARG A 16 -8.96 -3.84 -10.94
C ARG A 16 -7.55 -4.37 -10.68
N LEU A 17 -6.52 -3.51 -10.83
CA LEU A 17 -5.14 -3.86 -10.53
C LEU A 17 -4.93 -4.14 -9.04
N ALA A 18 -5.55 -3.34 -8.17
CA ALA A 18 -5.31 -3.40 -6.72
C ALA A 18 -6.13 -4.47 -5.99
N SER A 19 -7.21 -4.98 -6.60
CA SER A 19 -8.17 -5.91 -5.95
C SER A 19 -7.50 -7.13 -5.32
N GLY A 20 -6.44 -7.64 -5.95
CA GLY A 20 -5.69 -8.80 -5.46
C GLY A 20 -4.90 -8.54 -4.16
N PHE A 21 -4.65 -7.29 -3.77
CA PHE A 21 -3.81 -6.97 -2.60
C PHE A 21 -4.58 -6.93 -1.28
N GLY A 22 -5.91 -7.04 -1.29
CA GLY A 22 -6.74 -7.03 -0.08
C GLY A 22 -6.37 -8.15 0.90
N GLY A 23 -6.31 -7.81 2.20
CA GLY A 23 -5.86 -8.75 3.24
C GLY A 23 -4.40 -9.20 3.09
N GLY A 24 -3.62 -8.41 2.35
CA GLY A 24 -2.20 -8.61 2.10
C GLY A 24 -1.87 -9.61 0.99
N VAL A 25 -2.42 -9.42 -0.21
CA VAL A 25 -2.31 -10.30 -1.40
C VAL A 25 -3.34 -11.44 -1.46
N GLY A 26 -4.60 -11.15 -1.17
CA GLY A 26 -5.66 -12.15 -1.26
C GLY A 26 -5.82 -12.90 0.05
N ARG A 27 -5.80 -12.12 1.15
CA ARG A 27 -6.07 -12.58 2.52
C ARG A 27 -5.03 -13.49 3.16
N LYS A 28 -3.87 -13.64 2.53
CA LYS A 28 -2.75 -14.45 3.06
C LYS A 28 -1.94 -13.79 4.18
N GLY A 29 -2.31 -12.60 4.62
CA GLY A 29 -1.64 -11.94 5.75
C GLY A 29 -0.25 -11.38 5.41
N SER A 30 0.14 -11.34 4.14
CA SER A 30 1.43 -10.80 3.68
C SER A 30 1.41 -9.26 3.64
N LEU A 31 2.24 -8.63 2.80
CA LEU A 31 2.36 -7.17 2.66
C LEU A 31 1.00 -6.46 2.67
N CYS A 32 0.81 -5.51 3.58
CA CYS A 32 -0.40 -4.70 3.71
C CYS A 32 -0.77 -4.05 2.37
N GLY A 33 -2.04 -4.15 1.98
CA GLY A 33 -2.50 -3.61 0.70
C GLY A 33 -2.29 -2.09 0.56
N ALA A 34 -2.42 -1.32 1.64
CA ALA A 34 -2.13 0.11 1.65
C ALA A 34 -0.64 0.40 1.41
N PHE A 35 0.24 -0.37 2.07
CA PHE A 35 1.68 -0.28 1.86
C PHE A 35 2.05 -0.63 0.40
N THR A 36 1.54 -1.75 -0.11
CA THR A 36 1.77 -2.16 -1.51
C THR A 36 1.30 -1.09 -2.49
N ALA A 37 0.12 -0.50 -2.27
CA ALA A 37 -0.40 0.58 -3.10
C ALA A 37 0.52 1.82 -3.07
N ALA A 38 1.12 2.14 -1.91
CA ALA A 38 2.04 3.25 -1.81
C ALA A 38 3.35 3.01 -2.59
N ILE A 39 3.92 1.81 -2.49
CA ILE A 39 5.07 1.41 -3.31
C ILE A 39 4.75 1.46 -4.80
N MET A 40 3.56 1.02 -5.21
CA MET A 40 3.09 1.14 -6.58
C MET A 40 3.02 2.60 -7.02
N ALA A 41 2.45 3.49 -6.20
CA ALA A 41 2.33 4.91 -6.52
C ALA A 41 3.69 5.61 -6.68
N ILE A 42 4.69 5.26 -5.85
CA ILE A 42 6.08 5.72 -6.03
C ILE A 42 6.59 5.26 -7.40
N GLY A 43 6.45 3.97 -7.71
CA GLY A 43 6.85 3.43 -9.02
C GLY A 43 6.10 4.09 -10.20
N MET A 44 4.84 4.44 -10.04
CA MET A 44 4.07 5.14 -11.08
C MET A 44 4.54 6.58 -11.29
N LYS A 45 5.02 7.26 -10.24
CA LYS A 45 5.50 8.64 -10.32
C LYS A 45 6.89 8.75 -10.95
N MET A 46 7.80 7.82 -10.65
CA MET A 46 9.23 7.93 -10.97
C MET A 46 9.86 6.69 -11.60
N GLY A 47 9.07 5.65 -11.86
CA GLY A 47 9.56 4.39 -12.42
C GLY A 47 10.15 4.56 -13.81
N ARG A 48 11.07 3.65 -14.14
CA ARG A 48 11.67 3.55 -15.47
C ARG A 48 10.63 3.17 -16.53
N THR A 49 10.79 3.70 -17.73
CA THR A 49 10.01 3.29 -18.93
C THR A 49 10.82 2.35 -19.84
N ASP A 50 12.15 2.44 -19.82
CA ASP A 50 13.06 1.48 -20.44
C ASP A 50 13.54 0.43 -19.42
N PRO A 51 13.37 -0.88 -19.68
CA PRO A 51 13.92 -1.95 -18.85
C PRO A 51 15.45 -1.90 -18.64
N LYS A 52 16.20 -1.16 -19.45
CA LYS A 52 17.65 -0.97 -19.32
C LYS A 52 18.05 0.22 -18.45
N ASP A 53 17.12 1.13 -18.14
CA ASP A 53 17.41 2.28 -17.27
C ASP A 53 17.57 1.84 -15.82
N ARG A 54 18.83 1.52 -15.48
CA ARG A 54 19.23 1.10 -14.15
C ARG A 54 19.34 2.28 -13.18
N LYS A 55 19.61 3.48 -13.67
CA LYS A 55 19.75 4.68 -12.82
C LYS A 55 18.42 5.02 -12.17
N THR A 56 17.35 5.07 -12.96
CA THR A 56 15.99 5.34 -12.46
C THR A 56 15.51 4.20 -11.56
N LEU A 57 15.83 2.94 -11.89
CA LEU A 57 15.49 1.80 -11.03
C LEU A 57 16.09 1.92 -9.62
N LEU A 58 17.38 2.24 -9.53
CA LEU A 58 18.06 2.35 -8.24
C LEU A 58 17.50 3.51 -7.39
N MET A 59 17.16 4.63 -8.04
CA MET A 59 16.52 5.76 -7.36
C MET A 59 15.13 5.38 -6.83
N VAL A 60 14.31 4.67 -7.61
CA VAL A 60 13.00 4.16 -7.16
C VAL A 60 13.17 3.20 -5.98
N TYR A 61 14.15 2.30 -6.02
CA TYR A 61 14.42 1.39 -4.90
C TYR A 61 14.77 2.14 -3.62
N GLU A 62 15.61 3.15 -3.70
CA GLU A 62 15.95 4.00 -2.55
C GLU A 62 14.69 4.68 -1.96
N LYS A 63 13.82 5.22 -2.81
CA LYS A 63 12.56 5.84 -2.36
C LYS A 63 11.58 4.83 -1.75
N CYS A 64 11.48 3.64 -2.33
CA CYS A 64 10.68 2.56 -1.76
C CYS A 64 11.20 2.12 -0.39
N GLN A 65 12.54 2.04 -0.20
CA GLN A 65 13.16 1.72 1.08
C GLN A 65 12.90 2.81 2.14
N GLN A 66 13.03 4.09 1.75
CA GLN A 66 12.71 5.20 2.65
C GLN A 66 11.24 5.18 3.10
N PHE A 67 10.31 4.89 2.18
CA PHE A 67 8.90 4.76 2.54
C PHE A 67 8.61 3.51 3.36
N TRP A 68 9.33 2.41 3.10
CA TRP A 68 9.28 1.19 3.90
C TRP A 68 9.58 1.48 5.37
N GLU A 69 10.71 2.13 5.65
CA GLU A 69 11.12 2.49 7.01
C GLU A 69 10.10 3.43 7.67
N LYS A 70 9.58 4.42 6.94
CA LYS A 70 8.52 5.31 7.44
C LYS A 70 7.26 4.54 7.81
N PHE A 71 6.84 3.58 6.98
CA PHE A 71 5.65 2.76 7.24
C PHE A 71 5.83 1.87 8.47
N GLU A 72 6.94 1.15 8.57
CA GLU A 72 7.23 0.29 9.73
C GLU A 72 7.39 1.10 11.01
N LYS A 73 7.96 2.31 10.95
CA LYS A 73 8.04 3.21 12.10
C LYS A 73 6.66 3.66 12.60
N GLU A 74 5.73 3.93 11.69
CA GLU A 74 4.38 4.39 12.05
C GLU A 74 3.50 3.24 12.57
N PHE A 75 3.49 2.10 11.89
CA PHE A 75 2.54 1.02 12.14
C PHE A 75 3.13 -0.21 12.85
N GLY A 76 4.45 -0.25 13.04
CA GLY A 76 5.17 -1.36 13.67
C GLY A 76 5.44 -2.57 12.77
N SER A 77 4.69 -2.76 11.68
CA SER A 77 4.95 -3.80 10.68
C SER A 77 4.36 -3.42 9.33
N ARG A 78 4.90 -3.96 8.23
CA ARG A 78 4.26 -3.91 6.91
C ARG A 78 3.37 -5.12 6.60
N ASN A 79 3.36 -6.16 7.42
CA ASN A 79 2.56 -7.35 7.17
C ASN A 79 1.14 -7.15 7.66
N CYS A 80 0.16 -7.52 6.84
CA CYS A 80 -1.25 -7.40 7.19
C CYS A 80 -1.58 -8.23 8.43
N TYR A 81 -1.03 -9.44 8.56
CA TYR A 81 -1.25 -10.27 9.74
C TYR A 81 -0.77 -9.59 11.02
N ASP A 82 0.46 -9.07 11.03
CA ASP A 82 1.01 -8.39 12.22
C ASP A 82 0.20 -7.14 12.60
N LEU A 83 -0.39 -6.46 11.60
CA LEU A 83 -1.20 -5.26 11.82
C LEU A 83 -2.60 -5.55 12.37
N ILE A 84 -3.22 -6.67 11.99
CA ILE A 84 -4.62 -6.95 12.33
C ILE A 84 -4.78 -8.14 13.30
N GLY A 85 -3.75 -8.98 13.44
CA GLY A 85 -3.69 -10.14 14.33
C GLY A 85 -4.59 -11.31 13.95
N LEU A 86 -5.07 -11.36 12.69
CA LEU A 86 -6.05 -12.34 12.21
C LEU A 86 -5.75 -12.75 10.76
N HIS A 87 -6.02 -14.02 10.45
CA HIS A 87 -5.98 -14.62 9.12
C HIS A 87 -7.34 -14.48 8.43
N LEU A 88 -7.40 -13.65 7.40
CA LEU A 88 -8.68 -13.38 6.71
C LEU A 88 -9.07 -14.48 5.70
N ASP A 89 -8.17 -15.43 5.42
CA ASP A 89 -8.48 -16.63 4.63
C ASP A 89 -9.12 -17.74 5.47
N ASP A 90 -9.11 -17.62 6.81
CA ASP A 90 -9.95 -18.41 7.71
C ASP A 90 -11.34 -17.74 7.87
N PRO A 91 -12.46 -18.47 7.62
CA PRO A 91 -13.80 -17.90 7.70
C PRO A 91 -14.19 -17.37 9.10
N GLU A 92 -13.77 -18.03 10.18
CA GLU A 92 -14.13 -17.66 11.55
C GLU A 92 -13.33 -16.44 12.01
N GLU A 93 -12.04 -16.41 11.70
CA GLU A 93 -11.20 -15.24 11.99
C GLU A 93 -11.59 -14.03 11.14
N ASN A 94 -11.99 -14.22 9.88
CA ASN A 94 -12.51 -13.14 9.04
C ASN A 94 -13.85 -12.59 9.58
N LYS A 95 -14.74 -13.45 10.06
CA LYS A 95 -15.97 -13.02 10.74
C LYS A 95 -15.64 -12.20 11.99
N LYS A 96 -14.73 -12.69 12.83
CA LYS A 96 -14.25 -11.98 14.02
C LYS A 96 -13.61 -10.64 13.66
N TRP A 97 -12.81 -10.58 12.59
CA TRP A 97 -12.25 -9.32 12.09
C TRP A 97 -13.35 -8.32 11.73
N ALA A 98 -14.40 -8.77 11.04
CA ALA A 98 -15.52 -7.91 10.66
C ALA A 98 -16.32 -7.41 11.88
N GLU A 99 -16.55 -8.27 12.87
CA GLU A 99 -17.30 -7.92 14.09
C GLU A 99 -16.52 -7.03 15.07
N THR A 100 -15.18 -7.05 15.03
CA THR A 100 -14.30 -6.31 15.95
C THR A 100 -13.80 -4.98 15.40
N GLY A 101 -14.50 -4.44 14.40
CA GLY A 101 -14.17 -3.14 13.79
C GLY A 101 -12.95 -3.19 12.86
N GLY A 102 -12.67 -4.36 12.27
CA GLY A 102 -11.52 -4.56 11.41
C GLY A 102 -11.53 -3.71 10.14
N ARG A 103 -12.72 -3.35 9.62
CA ARG A 103 -12.88 -2.47 8.46
C ARG A 103 -12.41 -1.06 8.77
N GLU A 104 -12.80 -0.54 9.94
CA GLU A 104 -12.47 0.78 10.43
C GLU A 104 -10.96 0.87 10.68
N LYS A 105 -10.36 -0.16 11.28
CA LYS A 105 -8.90 -0.26 11.46
C LYS A 105 -8.16 -0.24 10.12
N CYS A 106 -8.56 -1.08 9.16
CA CYS A 106 -7.95 -1.10 7.83
C CYS A 106 -8.14 0.25 7.10
N THR A 107 -9.30 0.89 7.25
CA THR A 107 -9.57 2.21 6.67
C THR A 107 -8.65 3.27 7.25
N ALA A 108 -8.47 3.29 8.58
CA ALA A 108 -7.55 4.21 9.24
C ALA A 108 -6.09 4.02 8.77
N ILE A 109 -5.65 2.78 8.57
CA ILE A 109 -4.33 2.48 7.99
C ILE A 109 -4.24 3.02 6.56
N VAL A 110 -5.26 2.80 5.73
CA VAL A 110 -5.31 3.30 4.34
C VAL A 110 -5.22 4.83 4.30
N GLU A 111 -6.04 5.52 5.08
CA GLU A 111 -6.09 6.99 5.13
C GLU A 111 -4.75 7.58 5.60
N LYS A 112 -4.20 7.03 6.69
CA LYS A 112 -2.91 7.48 7.22
C LYS A 112 -1.78 7.22 6.24
N THR A 113 -1.76 6.04 5.61
CA THR A 113 -0.76 5.71 4.58
C THR A 113 -0.86 6.64 3.38
N ALA A 114 -2.07 6.95 2.94
CA ALA A 114 -2.31 7.91 1.85
C ALA A 114 -1.77 9.30 2.20
N GLY A 115 -2.02 9.79 3.43
CA GLY A 115 -1.48 11.05 3.92
C GLY A 115 0.05 11.07 3.96
N MET A 116 0.66 10.04 4.56
CA MET A 116 2.12 9.88 4.62
C MET A 116 2.74 9.85 3.23
N LEU A 117 2.08 9.19 2.26
CA LEU A 117 2.55 9.14 0.90
C LEU A 117 2.44 10.49 0.20
N CYS A 118 1.35 11.25 0.40
CA CYS A 118 1.23 12.60 -0.15
C CYS A 118 2.37 13.50 0.32
N GLU A 119 2.67 13.49 1.62
CA GLU A 119 3.80 14.23 2.20
C GLU A 119 5.12 13.74 1.60
N PHE A 120 5.35 12.43 1.58
CA PHE A 120 6.57 11.83 1.05
C PHE A 120 6.80 12.18 -0.42
N LEU A 121 5.77 12.10 -1.27
CA LEU A 121 5.87 12.46 -2.68
C LEU A 121 6.06 13.97 -2.88
N GLY A 122 5.56 14.81 -1.98
CA GLY A 122 5.79 16.26 -2.01
C GLY A 122 7.24 16.65 -1.67
N GLU A 123 7.95 15.83 -0.91
CA GLU A 123 9.37 16.01 -0.58
C GLU A 123 10.32 15.59 -1.72
N ILE A 124 9.84 14.74 -2.64
CA ILE A 124 10.61 14.26 -3.78
C ILE A 124 10.66 15.35 -4.85
N LYS A 125 11.87 15.89 -5.08
CA LYS A 125 12.18 16.79 -6.20
C LYS A 125 12.43 16.00 -7.49
#